data_AF-A0A7C9A739-F1
#
_entry.id   AF-A0A7C9A739-F1
#
_cell.length_a   1.000
_cell.length_b   1.000
_cell.length_c   1.000
_cell.angle_alpha   90.00
_cell.angle_beta   90.00
_cell.angle_gamma   90.00
#
_symmetry.space_group_name_H-M   'P 1'
#
loop_
_entity.id
_entity.type
_entity.pdbx_description
1 polymer ?
#
loop_
_entity_poly.entity_id
_entity_poly.type
_entity_poly.pdbx_seq_one_letter_code
_entity_poly.pdbx_strand_id
1 'polypeptide(L)'
;MEDGEGRGLACQKIMDGKASDGVEKPIPSCCLKARAAAEADAKCHSTVVSGWFSEPRSSSDGHGKELYYNNPMWPGEAHSMKVEKILFKERSEYQEVLVFESSNYGKVLVLDGIVQLTDKDECAYQEMIAHLPLCSIESPKNVLVVGGGDGGVLREIARHKSVEHIHICEIDKMVIDVSKKFFPELSLGFEDPRVHLHIGDAVEFLRNAPEGKYDAIIVDSS
;
A
#
# COMPACT_ATOMS: atom_id res chain seq x y z
N MET A 1 29.21 41.96 -43.57
CA MET A 1 28.78 42.30 -44.94
C MET A 1 27.66 41.32 -45.24
N GLU A 2 26.51 41.58 -44.63
CA GLU A 2 25.30 42.19 -45.24
C GLU A 2 24.44 41.04 -45.80
N ASP A 3 23.13 40.90 -45.65
CA ASP A 3 22.00 41.47 -44.89
C ASP A 3 20.87 40.41 -45.12
N GLY A 4 19.85 40.13 -44.30
CA GLY A 4 18.89 41.05 -43.69
C GLY A 4 17.52 40.96 -44.42
N GLU A 5 16.53 40.34 -43.76
CA GLU A 5 15.06 40.58 -43.87
C GLU A 5 14.32 40.14 -45.17
N GLY A 6 13.06 39.71 -45.21
CA GLY A 6 11.98 39.56 -44.23
C GLY A 6 10.62 39.39 -44.95
N ARG A 7 9.75 38.53 -44.39
CA ARG A 7 8.25 38.53 -44.39
C ARG A 7 7.43 38.57 -45.69
N GLY A 8 6.42 37.69 -45.75
CA GLY A 8 5.23 37.86 -46.59
C GLY A 8 4.29 36.64 -46.66
N LEU A 9 3.53 36.37 -45.60
CA LEU A 9 2.39 35.43 -45.58
C LEU A 9 1.09 36.17 -45.97
N ALA A 10 0.42 35.75 -47.04
CA ALA A 10 -1.03 35.85 -47.24
C ALA A 10 -1.44 34.89 -48.38
N CYS A 11 -2.08 33.77 -48.05
CA CYS A 11 -3.53 33.57 -48.04
C CYS A 11 -4.11 33.26 -49.43
N GLN A 12 -4.39 31.98 -49.68
CA GLN A 12 -5.45 31.59 -50.61
C GLN A 12 -6.31 30.51 -49.96
N LYS A 13 -7.52 30.92 -49.60
CA LYS A 13 -8.65 30.05 -49.25
C LYS A 13 -9.04 29.25 -50.48
N ILE A 14 -9.20 27.93 -50.33
CA ILE A 14 -10.21 27.17 -51.07
C ILE A 14 -10.89 26.25 -50.06
N MET A 15 -12.16 26.52 -49.79
CA MET A 15 -13.09 25.58 -49.17
C MET A 15 -13.56 24.62 -50.26
N ASP A 16 -13.58 23.32 -49.98
CA ASP A 16 -14.75 22.48 -50.27
C ASP A 16 -14.61 21.14 -49.54
N GLY A 17 -15.69 20.75 -48.87
CA GLY A 17 -15.71 19.62 -47.95
C GLY A 17 -15.82 18.25 -48.64
N LYS A 18 -15.35 17.24 -47.92
CA LYS A 18 -15.95 15.90 -47.90
C LYS A 18 -15.52 15.18 -46.63
N ALA A 19 -16.51 14.81 -45.82
CA ALA A 19 -16.34 13.82 -44.76
C ALA A 19 -15.86 12.52 -45.40
N SER A 20 -14.71 12.01 -44.95
CA SER A 20 -14.27 10.66 -45.27
C SER A 20 -14.51 9.79 -44.04
N ASP A 21 -15.42 8.83 -44.19
CA ASP A 21 -15.68 7.76 -43.24
C ASP A 21 -14.36 7.16 -42.73
N GLY A 22 -14.18 7.24 -41.41
CA GLY A 22 -13.06 6.61 -40.72
C GLY A 22 -13.20 5.10 -40.82
N VAL A 23 -12.46 4.49 -41.75
CA VAL A 23 -12.23 3.05 -41.75
C VAL A 23 -11.47 2.71 -40.46
N GLU A 24 -12.17 2.15 -39.47
CA GLU A 24 -11.55 1.55 -38.29
C GLU A 24 -10.54 0.49 -38.76
N LYS A 25 -9.25 0.77 -38.59
CA LYS A 25 -8.21 -0.21 -38.86
C LYS A 25 -8.36 -1.35 -37.84
N PRO A 26 -8.38 -2.62 -38.26
CA PRO A 26 -8.48 -3.73 -37.33
C PRO A 26 -7.28 -3.72 -36.38
N ILE A 27 -7.59 -3.77 -35.09
CA ILE A 27 -6.62 -3.75 -34.00
C ILE A 27 -5.70 -4.99 -34.14
N PRO A 28 -4.36 -4.83 -34.08
CA PRO A 28 -3.42 -5.95 -34.14
C PRO A 28 -3.71 -7.00 -33.06
N SER A 29 -3.53 -8.28 -33.37
CA SER A 29 -3.86 -9.39 -32.45
C SER A 29 -3.11 -9.33 -31.11
N CYS A 30 -1.95 -8.68 -31.06
CA CYS A 30 -1.20 -8.44 -29.82
C CYS A 30 -1.91 -7.47 -28.87
N CYS A 31 -2.76 -6.57 -29.37
CA CYS A 31 -3.53 -5.61 -28.59
C CYS A 31 -4.90 -6.15 -28.14
N LEU A 32 -5.35 -7.28 -28.69
CA LEU A 32 -6.62 -7.92 -28.28
C LEU A 32 -6.56 -8.48 -26.84
N LYS A 33 -5.36 -8.79 -26.32
CA LYS A 33 -5.19 -9.20 -24.92
C LYS A 33 -5.38 -8.05 -23.92
N ALA A 34 -5.32 -6.80 -24.38
CA ALA A 34 -5.57 -5.61 -23.57
C ALA A 34 -7.05 -5.22 -23.52
N ARG A 35 -7.94 -5.96 -24.20
CA ARG A 35 -9.39 -5.79 -24.06
C ARG A 35 -9.80 -6.37 -22.71
N ALA A 36 -9.80 -5.54 -21.68
CA ALA A 36 -10.54 -5.80 -20.47
C ALA A 36 -12.00 -6.03 -20.87
N ALA A 37 -12.54 -7.19 -20.51
CA ALA A 37 -13.98 -7.40 -20.57
C ALA A 37 -14.62 -6.39 -19.61
N ALA A 38 -15.65 -5.67 -20.07
CA ALA A 38 -16.47 -4.88 -19.17
C ALA A 38 -17.20 -5.85 -18.24
N GLU A 39 -16.67 -6.04 -17.03
CA GLU A 39 -17.40 -6.72 -15.95
C GLU A 39 -18.44 -5.74 -15.41
N ALA A 40 -19.66 -6.24 -15.24
CA ALA A 40 -20.80 -5.45 -14.77
C ALA A 40 -20.55 -4.92 -13.35
N ASP A 41 -20.96 -3.67 -13.13
CA ASP A 41 -20.81 -2.87 -11.90
C ASP A 41 -20.95 -3.67 -10.60
N ALA A 42 -19.82 -4.14 -10.07
CA ALA A 42 -19.73 -4.43 -8.65
C ALA A 42 -19.64 -3.07 -7.93
N LYS A 43 -20.60 -2.76 -7.06
CA LYS A 43 -20.51 -1.58 -6.17
C LYS A 43 -19.30 -1.75 -5.24
N CYS A 44 -18.14 -1.27 -5.67
CA CYS A 44 -16.90 -1.30 -4.90
C CYS A 44 -16.76 -0.02 -4.05
N HIS A 45 -16.02 -0.15 -2.95
CA HIS A 45 -15.84 0.88 -1.94
C HIS A 45 -14.75 1.90 -2.34
N SER A 46 -14.84 3.14 -1.86
CA SER A 46 -13.93 4.27 -2.14
C SER A 46 -12.44 4.07 -1.84
N THR A 47 -12.05 2.95 -1.21
CA THR A 47 -10.66 2.64 -0.79
C THR A 47 -10.16 1.30 -1.35
N VAL A 48 -10.99 0.62 -2.14
CA VAL A 48 -10.59 -0.57 -2.92
C VAL A 48 -10.82 -0.22 -4.37
N VAL A 49 -9.81 0.39 -4.97
CA VAL A 49 -9.84 0.72 -6.38
C VAL A 49 -9.62 -0.61 -7.11
N SER A 50 -10.72 -1.23 -7.57
CA SER A 50 -10.65 -1.98 -8.83
C SER A 50 -9.96 -1.06 -9.80
N GLY A 51 -8.87 -1.50 -10.44
CA GLY A 51 -8.08 -0.64 -11.31
C GLY A 51 -8.96 0.35 -12.08
N TRP A 52 -8.59 1.62 -11.94
CA TRP A 52 -9.11 2.80 -12.63
C TRP A 52 -10.27 3.60 -11.97
N PHE A 53 -9.98 4.92 -11.86
CA PHE A 53 -10.86 6.08 -11.74
C PHE A 53 -11.38 6.49 -10.35
N SER A 54 -10.82 7.58 -9.82
CA SER A 54 -11.56 8.55 -9.00
C SER A 54 -12.40 9.42 -9.93
N GLU A 55 -13.65 9.72 -9.59
CA GLU A 55 -14.47 10.66 -10.37
C GLU A 55 -13.83 12.07 -10.42
N PRO A 56 -13.81 12.74 -11.59
CA PRO A 56 -13.50 14.16 -11.63
C PRO A 56 -14.67 14.94 -11.02
N ARG A 57 -14.40 15.77 -10.00
CA ARG A 57 -15.30 16.90 -9.72
C ARG A 57 -15.21 17.84 -10.91
N SER A 58 -16.34 18.08 -11.58
CA SER A 58 -16.44 19.04 -12.67
C SER A 58 -16.03 20.43 -12.20
N SER A 59 -14.83 20.86 -12.57
CA SER A 59 -14.51 22.29 -12.62
C SER A 59 -14.93 22.79 -13.99
N SER A 60 -15.61 23.94 -14.02
CA SER A 60 -16.28 24.53 -15.18
C SER A 60 -15.34 25.08 -16.26
N ASP A 61 -14.07 24.68 -16.27
CA ASP A 61 -13.11 25.14 -17.27
C ASP A 61 -12.86 24.03 -18.29
N GLY A 62 -13.18 24.33 -19.55
CA GLY A 62 -13.24 23.40 -20.69
C GLY A 62 -11.92 22.78 -21.14
N HIS A 63 -10.97 22.55 -20.23
CA HIS A 63 -9.84 21.66 -20.38
C HIS A 63 -9.90 20.70 -19.20
N GLY A 64 -10.66 19.61 -19.36
CA GLY A 64 -10.76 18.56 -18.36
C GLY A 64 -9.39 17.93 -18.11
N LYS A 65 -8.66 18.45 -17.11
CA LYS A 65 -7.53 17.73 -16.52
C LYS A 65 -8.13 16.53 -15.79
N GLU A 66 -7.88 15.33 -16.29
CA GLU A 66 -8.11 14.12 -15.52
C GLU A 66 -7.24 14.21 -14.25
N LEU A 67 -7.91 14.41 -13.11
CA LEU A 67 -7.28 14.49 -11.79
C LEU A 67 -7.33 13.08 -11.18
N TYR A 68 -6.22 12.36 -11.31
CA TYR A 68 -6.03 11.09 -10.61
C TYR A 68 -5.61 11.40 -9.16
N TYR A 69 -6.48 11.13 -8.20
CA TYR A 69 -6.11 11.15 -6.78
C TYR A 69 -5.51 9.79 -6.41
N ASN A 70 -4.26 9.59 -6.79
CA ASN A 70 -3.44 8.56 -6.14
C ASN A 70 -3.07 9.05 -4.74
N ASN A 71 -2.65 8.13 -3.87
CA ASN A 71 -2.04 8.51 -2.60
C ASN A 71 -0.95 9.57 -2.89
N PRO A 72 -0.96 10.74 -2.21
CA PRO A 72 -0.02 11.82 -2.52
C PRO A 72 1.45 11.42 -2.35
N MET A 73 1.73 10.31 -1.67
CA MET A 73 3.08 9.76 -1.53
C MET A 73 3.66 9.15 -2.82
N TRP A 74 2.82 8.74 -3.79
CA TRP A 74 3.25 8.17 -5.08
C TRP A 74 2.37 8.69 -6.24
N PRO A 75 2.55 9.96 -6.65
CA PRO A 75 1.72 10.55 -7.69
C PRO A 75 1.97 9.90 -9.06
N GLY A 76 0.89 9.51 -9.75
CA GLY A 76 0.94 8.99 -11.12
C GLY A 76 1.14 7.47 -11.26
N GLU A 77 1.30 6.76 -10.14
CA GLU A 77 1.43 5.29 -10.12
C GLU A 77 0.47 4.63 -9.11
N ALA A 78 0.12 3.37 -9.35
CA ALA A 78 -0.68 2.56 -8.42
C ALA A 78 -0.42 1.06 -8.66
N HIS A 79 -0.37 0.27 -7.58
CA HIS A 79 -0.39 -1.18 -7.66
C HIS A 79 -1.85 -1.66 -7.57
N SER A 80 -2.32 -2.41 -8.56
CA SER A 80 -3.67 -2.98 -8.56
C SER A 80 -3.67 -4.47 -8.25
N MET A 81 -4.61 -4.90 -7.39
CA MET A 81 -4.83 -6.30 -7.04
C MET A 81 -6.28 -6.66 -7.32
N LYS A 82 -6.53 -7.81 -7.94
CA LYS A 82 -7.90 -8.31 -8.12
C LYS A 82 -8.41 -8.85 -6.78
N VAL A 83 -9.52 -8.31 -6.31
CA VAL A 83 -10.20 -8.72 -5.08
C VAL A 83 -11.19 -9.83 -5.38
N GLU A 84 -11.03 -10.97 -4.71
CA GLU A 84 -11.98 -12.08 -4.76
C GLU A 84 -13.08 -11.89 -3.70
N LYS A 85 -12.71 -11.45 -2.49
CA LYS A 85 -13.65 -11.30 -1.38
C LYS A 85 -13.18 -10.28 -0.35
N ILE A 86 -14.06 -9.38 0.08
CA ILE A 86 -13.82 -8.54 1.26
C ILE A 86 -14.14 -9.35 2.52
N LEU A 87 -13.18 -9.44 3.44
CA LEU A 87 -13.28 -10.23 4.68
C LEU A 87 -13.61 -9.37 5.90
N PHE A 88 -13.08 -8.15 5.95
CA PHE A 88 -13.31 -7.19 7.02
C PHE A 88 -13.16 -5.78 6.49
N LYS A 89 -13.98 -4.86 6.99
CA LYS A 89 -13.85 -3.46 6.69
C LYS A 89 -14.50 -2.60 7.75
N GLU A 90 -13.70 -1.89 8.54
CA GLU A 90 -14.18 -0.94 9.54
C GLU A 90 -13.21 0.24 9.68
N ARG A 91 -13.63 1.27 10.40
CA ARG A 91 -12.77 2.40 10.78
C ARG A 91 -12.56 2.36 12.30
N SER A 92 -11.31 2.31 12.73
CA SER A 92 -10.92 2.42 14.14
C SER A 92 -10.88 3.90 14.57
N GLU A 93 -10.42 4.16 15.80
CA GLU A 93 -10.13 5.52 16.26
C GLU A 93 -8.98 6.19 15.48
N TYR A 94 -8.15 5.39 14.80
CA TYR A 94 -6.93 5.83 14.14
C TYR A 94 -7.06 5.84 12.62
N GLN A 95 -7.59 4.77 12.02
CA GLN A 95 -7.49 4.53 10.57
C GLN A 95 -8.63 3.66 10.03
N GLU A 96 -8.80 3.64 8.71
CA GLU A 96 -9.60 2.61 8.04
C GLU A 96 -8.82 1.30 7.94
N VAL A 97 -9.40 0.21 8.43
CA VAL A 97 -8.83 -1.14 8.39
C VAL A 97 -9.64 -2.00 7.44
N LEU A 98 -8.97 -2.53 6.42
CA LEU A 98 -9.55 -3.41 5.42
C LEU A 98 -8.75 -4.69 5.32
N VAL A 99 -9.46 -5.82 5.28
CA VAL A 99 -8.90 -7.11 4.90
C VAL A 99 -9.70 -7.68 3.74
N PHE A 100 -8.99 -8.12 2.71
CA PHE A 100 -9.59 -8.81 1.58
C PHE A 100 -8.72 -9.98 1.12
N GLU A 101 -9.35 -10.93 0.43
CA GLU A 101 -8.69 -12.01 -0.28
C GLU A 101 -8.47 -11.59 -1.74
N SER A 102 -7.22 -11.67 -2.18
CA SER A 102 -6.80 -11.37 -3.55
C SER A 102 -6.68 -12.65 -4.37
N SER A 103 -6.77 -12.52 -5.70
CA SER A 103 -6.67 -13.65 -6.61
C SER A 103 -5.30 -14.32 -6.64
N ASN A 104 -4.22 -13.57 -6.34
CA ASN A 104 -2.84 -14.02 -6.60
C ASN A 104 -1.84 -13.77 -5.47
N TYR A 105 -2.23 -13.08 -4.39
CA TYR A 105 -1.38 -12.71 -3.25
C TYR A 105 -1.94 -13.21 -1.90
N GLY A 106 -3.01 -14.00 -1.91
CA GLY A 106 -3.67 -14.46 -0.68
C GLY A 106 -4.42 -13.31 0.01
N LYS A 107 -4.49 -13.33 1.34
CA LYS A 107 -5.10 -12.23 2.11
C LYS A 107 -4.19 -11.01 2.14
N VAL A 108 -4.82 -9.85 2.20
CA VAL A 108 -4.18 -8.53 2.14
C VAL A 108 -4.73 -7.66 3.26
N LEU A 109 -3.84 -7.07 4.05
CA LEU A 109 -4.19 -6.04 5.03
C LEU A 109 -3.93 -4.66 4.40
N VAL A 110 -4.91 -3.78 4.53
CA VAL A 110 -4.84 -2.41 4.04
C VAL A 110 -5.23 -1.46 5.16
N LEU A 111 -4.42 -0.44 5.36
CA LEU A 111 -4.64 0.64 6.32
C LEU A 111 -4.70 1.97 5.57
N ASP A 112 -5.78 2.73 5.74
CA ASP A 112 -6.04 4.01 5.04
C ASP A 112 -5.80 3.95 3.51
N GLY A 113 -6.13 2.81 2.89
CA GLY A 113 -5.97 2.59 1.45
C GLY A 113 -4.55 2.19 1.02
N ILE A 114 -3.64 1.96 1.95
CA ILE A 114 -2.26 1.53 1.71
C ILE A 114 -2.11 0.06 2.08
N VAL A 115 -1.62 -0.75 1.15
CA VAL A 115 -1.30 -2.16 1.41
C VAL A 115 -0.15 -2.24 2.41
N GLN A 116 -0.40 -2.93 3.53
CA GLN A 116 0.60 -3.13 4.57
C GLN A 116 1.30 -4.48 4.41
N LEU A 117 0.55 -5.54 4.09
CA LEU A 117 1.11 -6.86 3.85
C LEU A 117 0.22 -7.69 2.93
N THR A 118 0.82 -8.72 2.34
CA THR A 118 0.12 -9.82 1.69
C THR A 118 0.66 -11.16 2.20
N ASP A 119 -0.18 -12.21 2.25
CA ASP A 119 0.26 -13.56 2.63
C ASP A 119 1.44 -14.06 1.77
N LYS A 120 1.55 -13.60 0.53
CA LYS A 120 2.49 -14.15 -0.45
C LYS A 120 3.91 -13.61 -0.32
N ASP A 121 4.08 -12.36 0.12
CA ASP A 121 5.35 -11.67 0.10
C ASP A 121 5.74 -11.01 1.44
N GLU A 122 4.92 -11.17 2.49
CA GLU A 122 5.24 -10.70 3.85
C GLU A 122 6.64 -11.13 4.31
N CYS A 123 7.07 -12.35 3.98
CA CYS A 123 8.35 -12.90 4.42
C CYS A 123 9.52 -12.00 4.03
N ALA A 124 9.50 -11.39 2.85
CA ALA A 124 10.58 -10.54 2.38
C ALA A 124 10.75 -9.30 3.26
N TYR A 125 9.64 -8.67 3.68
CA TYR A 125 9.70 -7.51 4.55
C TYR A 125 10.01 -7.91 6.00
N GLN A 126 9.26 -8.89 6.53
CA GLN A 126 9.33 -9.32 7.93
C GLN A 126 10.72 -9.88 8.28
N GLU A 127 11.28 -10.75 7.43
CA GLU A 127 12.62 -11.30 7.64
C GLU A 127 13.68 -10.20 7.59
N MET A 128 13.58 -9.27 6.63
CA MET A 128 14.60 -8.25 6.43
C MET A 128 14.59 -7.22 7.57
N ILE A 129 13.43 -6.73 7.98
CA ILE A 129 13.33 -5.71 9.04
C ILE A 129 13.74 -6.28 10.40
N ALA A 130 13.52 -7.58 10.66
CA ALA A 130 13.93 -8.22 11.90
C ALA A 130 15.39 -8.70 11.88
N HIS A 131 15.82 -9.41 10.84
CA HIS A 131 17.12 -10.08 10.84
C HIS A 131 18.29 -9.15 10.50
N LEU A 132 18.10 -8.10 9.69
CA LEU A 132 19.18 -7.15 9.42
C LEU A 132 19.75 -6.53 10.71
N PRO A 133 18.94 -5.94 11.62
CA PRO A 133 19.47 -5.38 12.85
C PRO A 133 19.92 -6.47 13.83
N LEU A 134 19.14 -7.54 14.03
CA LEU A 134 19.42 -8.53 15.07
C LEU A 134 20.62 -9.44 14.76
N CYS A 135 20.94 -9.66 13.49
CA CYS A 135 22.16 -10.36 13.10
C CYS A 135 23.40 -9.45 13.12
N SER A 136 23.23 -8.13 13.30
CA SER A 136 24.33 -7.15 13.34
C SER A 136 24.84 -6.84 14.75
N ILE A 137 24.20 -7.41 15.79
CA ILE A 137 24.56 -7.23 17.19
C ILE A 137 24.74 -8.59 17.86
N GLU A 138 25.65 -8.68 18.83
CA GLU A 138 25.95 -9.94 19.51
C GLU A 138 24.89 -10.24 20.58
N SER A 139 24.20 -11.37 20.44
CA SER A 139 23.27 -11.93 21.45
C SER A 139 22.25 -10.92 22.01
N PRO A 140 21.39 -10.29 21.18
CA PRO A 140 20.38 -9.35 21.65
C PRO A 140 19.41 -10.01 22.63
N LYS A 141 19.02 -9.29 23.69
CA LYS A 141 18.15 -9.76 24.78
C LYS A 141 16.84 -9.00 24.86
N ASN A 142 16.87 -7.67 24.77
CA ASN A 142 15.72 -6.79 24.90
C ASN A 142 15.46 -6.08 23.57
N VAL A 143 14.38 -6.45 22.89
CA VAL A 143 14.00 -5.86 21.60
C VAL A 143 12.66 -5.14 21.74
N LEU A 144 12.57 -3.94 21.16
CA LEU A 144 11.31 -3.20 21.03
C LEU A 144 10.86 -3.19 19.57
N VAL A 145 9.59 -3.48 19.34
CA VAL A 145 8.89 -3.24 18.08
C VAL A 145 7.92 -2.08 18.28
N VAL A 146 7.98 -1.09 17.40
CA VAL A 146 7.02 0.01 17.31
C VAL A 146 6.14 -0.25 16.09
N GLY A 147 4.83 -0.28 16.28
CA GLY A 147 3.89 -0.77 15.27
C GLY A 147 3.90 -2.30 15.21
N GLY A 148 3.87 -2.87 14.00
CA GLY A 148 3.93 -4.33 13.80
C GLY A 148 2.68 -5.08 14.28
N GLY A 149 1.51 -4.43 14.23
CA GLY A 149 0.23 -4.99 14.67
C GLY A 149 -0.19 -6.30 13.99
N ASP A 150 0.44 -6.71 12.88
CA ASP A 150 0.20 -8.00 12.23
C ASP A 150 0.87 -9.19 12.93
N GLY A 151 1.97 -8.94 13.63
CA GLY A 151 2.74 -9.93 14.40
C GLY A 151 3.84 -10.65 13.63
N GLY A 152 4.03 -10.38 12.34
CA GLY A 152 5.09 -10.97 11.52
C GLY A 152 6.49 -10.69 12.07
N VAL A 153 6.78 -9.43 12.41
CA VAL A 153 8.09 -9.05 12.99
C VAL A 153 8.34 -9.83 14.29
N LEU A 154 7.32 -10.00 15.14
CA LEU A 154 7.44 -10.72 16.40
C LEU A 154 7.81 -12.19 16.18
N ARG A 155 7.20 -12.84 15.18
CA ARG A 155 7.52 -14.21 14.77
C ARG A 155 8.98 -14.35 14.34
N GLU A 156 9.49 -13.37 13.60
CA GLU A 156 10.89 -13.38 13.13
C GLU A 156 11.89 -13.08 14.26
N ILE A 157 11.58 -12.13 15.16
CA ILE A 157 12.37 -11.89 16.38
C ILE A 157 12.43 -13.15 17.25
N ALA A 158 11.32 -13.87 17.37
CA ALA A 158 11.23 -15.08 18.18
C ALA A 158 12.21 -16.19 17.73
N ARG A 159 12.71 -16.17 16.49
CA ARG A 159 13.74 -17.12 16.02
C ARG A 159 15.09 -16.92 16.70
N HIS A 160 15.36 -15.73 17.24
CA HIS A 160 16.60 -15.43 17.96
C HIS A 160 16.53 -15.94 19.40
N LYS A 161 17.28 -17.01 19.67
CA LYS A 161 17.28 -17.68 20.99
C LYS A 161 17.88 -16.84 22.13
N SER A 162 18.70 -15.84 21.80
CA SER A 162 19.26 -14.92 22.80
C SER A 162 18.25 -13.92 23.32
N VAL A 163 17.17 -13.66 22.55
CA VAL A 163 16.16 -12.67 22.92
C VAL A 163 15.35 -13.20 24.10
N GLU A 164 15.33 -12.42 25.18
CA GLU A 164 14.67 -12.71 26.45
C GLU A 164 13.33 -11.95 26.56
N HIS A 165 13.27 -10.73 26.03
CA HIS A 165 12.09 -9.85 26.07
C HIS A 165 11.83 -9.21 24.71
N ILE A 166 10.61 -9.36 24.22
CA ILE A 166 10.11 -8.75 22.99
C ILE A 166 8.97 -7.79 23.39
N HIS A 167 9.26 -6.50 23.45
CA HIS A 167 8.22 -5.50 23.69
C HIS A 167 7.63 -5.07 22.36
N ILE A 168 6.31 -4.94 22.28
CA ILE A 168 5.64 -4.34 21.13
C ILE A 168 4.72 -3.22 21.60
N CYS A 169 4.81 -2.06 20.94
CA CYS A 169 3.91 -0.93 21.16
C CYS A 169 3.15 -0.64 19.86
N GLU A 170 1.89 -1.03 19.83
CA GLU A 170 0.97 -0.82 18.70
C GLU A 170 -0.16 0.10 19.18
N ILE A 171 -0.45 1.14 18.40
CA ILE A 171 -1.42 2.17 18.78
C ILE A 171 -2.86 1.69 18.55
N ASP A 172 -3.08 0.89 17.51
CA ASP A 172 -4.39 0.49 17.05
C ASP A 172 -4.69 -0.99 17.37
N LYS A 173 -5.47 -1.20 18.43
CA LYS A 173 -5.93 -2.52 18.83
C LYS A 173 -6.71 -3.25 17.72
N MET A 174 -7.42 -2.52 16.86
CA MET A 174 -8.20 -3.14 15.78
C MET A 174 -7.27 -3.87 14.81
N VAL A 175 -6.08 -3.34 14.53
CA VAL A 175 -5.09 -3.97 13.65
C VAL A 175 -4.65 -5.32 14.23
N ILE A 176 -4.38 -5.39 15.53
CA ILE A 176 -4.00 -6.64 16.21
C ILE A 176 -5.14 -7.67 16.14
N ASP A 177 -6.36 -7.26 16.50
CA ASP A 177 -7.51 -8.16 16.56
C ASP A 177 -7.86 -8.73 15.18
N VAL A 178 -7.83 -7.87 14.16
CA VAL A 178 -8.05 -8.24 12.76
C VAL A 178 -6.93 -9.17 12.27
N SER A 179 -5.69 -8.88 12.62
CA SER A 179 -4.54 -9.71 12.25
C SER A 179 -4.63 -11.11 12.85
N LYS A 180 -4.91 -11.21 14.15
CA LYS A 180 -5.13 -12.50 14.83
C LYS A 180 -6.26 -13.32 14.20
N LYS A 181 -7.31 -12.64 13.72
CA LYS A 181 -8.47 -13.30 13.12
C LYS A 181 -8.22 -13.79 11.70
N PHE A 182 -7.57 -12.99 10.86
CA PHE A 182 -7.47 -13.26 9.43
C PHE A 182 -6.09 -13.75 8.98
N PHE A 183 -5.04 -13.50 9.77
CA PHE A 183 -3.66 -13.86 9.49
C PHE A 183 -3.04 -14.66 10.64
N PRO A 184 -3.62 -15.82 11.02
CA PRO A 184 -3.21 -16.55 12.22
C PRO A 184 -1.72 -16.94 12.18
N GLU A 185 -1.17 -17.32 11.02
CA GLU A 185 0.23 -17.70 10.87
C GLU A 185 1.22 -16.54 11.10
N LEU A 186 0.83 -15.30 10.78
CA LEU A 186 1.61 -14.10 11.09
C LEU A 186 1.49 -13.78 12.58
N SER A 187 0.25 -13.75 13.08
CA SER A 187 -0.04 -13.36 14.45
C SER A 187 0.36 -14.41 15.51
N LEU A 188 0.85 -15.59 15.10
CA LEU A 188 1.53 -16.54 15.99
C LEU A 188 2.65 -15.88 16.79
N GLY A 189 3.28 -14.82 16.26
CA GLY A 189 4.28 -14.04 16.96
C GLY A 189 3.79 -13.51 18.31
N PHE A 190 2.51 -13.14 18.44
CA PHE A 190 1.93 -12.66 19.70
C PHE A 190 1.79 -13.73 20.78
N GLU A 191 1.89 -15.01 20.43
CA GLU A 191 1.73 -16.13 21.36
C GLU A 191 3.08 -16.60 21.94
N ASP A 192 4.20 -16.01 21.51
CA ASP A 192 5.51 -16.27 22.13
C ASP A 192 5.52 -15.70 23.58
N PRO A 193 5.89 -16.51 24.59
CA PRO A 193 5.84 -16.10 25.99
C PRO A 193 6.77 -14.93 26.35
N ARG A 194 7.72 -14.58 25.48
CA ARG A 194 8.61 -13.43 25.64
C ARG A 194 7.98 -12.13 25.16
N VAL A 195 6.82 -12.18 24.50
CA VAL A 195 6.14 -10.99 23.98
C VAL A 195 5.37 -10.26 25.07
N HIS A 196 5.64 -8.95 25.15
CA HIS A 196 4.98 -8.01 26.03
C HIS A 196 4.26 -6.97 25.17
N LEU A 197 2.95 -7.16 24.98
CA LEU A 197 2.10 -6.27 24.21
C LEU A 197 1.70 -5.03 25.02
N HIS A 198 1.97 -3.87 24.46
CA HIS A 198 1.53 -2.56 24.93
C HIS A 198 0.66 -1.92 23.85
N ILE A 199 -0.58 -1.56 24.21
CA ILE A 199 -1.48 -0.82 23.32
C ILE A 199 -1.37 0.67 23.67
N GLY A 200 -0.91 1.48 22.73
CA GLY A 200 -0.76 2.92 22.93
C GLY A 200 0.27 3.58 22.00
N ASP A 201 0.45 4.89 22.19
CA ASP A 201 1.39 5.69 21.40
C ASP A 201 2.84 5.33 21.75
N ALA A 202 3.58 4.86 20.74
CA ALA A 202 4.98 4.50 20.87
C ALA A 202 5.90 5.67 21.23
N VAL A 203 5.54 6.90 20.86
CA VAL A 203 6.29 8.11 21.25
C VAL A 203 6.23 8.30 22.76
N GLU A 204 5.05 8.16 23.36
CA GLU A 204 4.89 8.22 24.82
C GLU A 204 5.57 7.03 25.50
N PHE A 205 5.42 5.82 24.94
CA PHE A 205 6.10 4.63 25.43
C PHE A 205 7.62 4.82 25.51
N LEU A 206 8.24 5.33 24.44
CA LEU A 206 9.68 5.57 24.36
C LEU A 206 10.14 6.68 25.31
N ARG A 207 9.36 7.75 25.51
CA ARG A 207 9.70 8.82 26.48
C ARG A 207 9.79 8.30 27.91
N ASN A 208 8.98 7.29 28.23
CA ASN A 208 8.94 6.67 29.56
C ASN A 208 9.87 5.44 29.68
N ALA A 209 10.55 5.05 28.61
CA ALA A 209 11.47 3.93 28.62
C ALA A 209 12.79 4.32 29.34
N PRO A 210 13.31 3.46 30.25
CA PRO A 210 14.62 3.67 30.85
C PRO A 210 15.73 3.77 29.80
N GLU A 211 16.67 4.66 30.02
CA GLU A 211 17.87 4.79 29.19
C GLU A 211 18.65 3.47 29.15
N GLY A 212 19.13 3.08 27.97
CA GLY A 212 19.92 1.86 27.77
C GLY A 212 19.14 0.55 27.92
N LYS A 213 17.80 0.57 27.95
CA LYS A 213 16.98 -0.64 28.13
C LYS A 213 17.01 -1.62 26.95
N TYR A 214 17.02 -1.10 25.72
CA TYR A 214 16.82 -1.91 24.51
C TYR A 214 18.12 -2.09 23.74
N ASP A 215 18.41 -3.33 23.34
CA ASP A 215 19.54 -3.68 22.48
C ASP A 215 19.24 -3.33 21.02
N ALA A 216 17.97 -3.45 20.62
CA ALA A 216 17.47 -3.06 19.31
C ALA A 216 16.05 -2.49 19.39
N ILE A 217 15.78 -1.50 18.54
CA ILE A 217 14.44 -0.95 18.31
C ILE A 217 14.14 -1.11 16.82
N ILE A 218 13.05 -1.80 16.51
CA ILE A 218 12.55 -1.99 15.15
C ILE A 218 11.28 -1.16 15.01
N VAL A 219 11.27 -0.24 14.04
CA VAL A 219 10.13 0.63 13.77
C VAL A 219 9.43 0.13 12.52
N ASP A 220 8.36 -0.63 12.75
CA ASP A 220 7.48 -1.20 11.72
C ASP A 220 6.18 -0.39 11.67
N SER A 221 6.31 0.86 11.19
CA SER A 221 5.23 1.84 11.15
C SER A 221 4.67 2.01 9.75
N SER A 222 3.35 2.21 9.67
CA SER A 222 2.60 2.56 8.46
C SER A 222 2.34 4.06 8.33
#